data_AF-A0A099KDH3-F1
#
_entry.id   AF-A0A099KDH3-F1
#
_cell.length_a   1.000
_cell.length_b   1.000
_cell.length_c   1.000
_cell.angle_alpha   90.00
_cell.angle_beta   90.00
_cell.angle_gamma   90.00
#
_symmetry.space_group_name_H-M   'P 1'
#
loop_
_entity.id
_entity.type
_entity.pdbx_description
1 polymer ?
#
loop_
_entity_poly.entity_id
_entity_poly.type
_entity_poly.pdbx_seq_one_letter_code
_entity_poly.pdbx_strand_id
1 'polypeptide(L)'
;MVNQSLNKPSFWSRRLILGTTISGAVIFFVVGIVFWGGFNTAMEATNTTEFCIGCHEMEDNVYQEYKPSIHYSNRTGVRAGCPDCHVPRPWIHKVVRKIQASKEVFSWLTGKLDSKEKFNEHRFEMAQSVWKAMKDTDSRECRNCHNFESMNPEFQKPRARKQHLNAFETGQTCIDCHKGIAHHNVRDQLTDEQLEELEAPIAAYIREVPEEYKAGLARIEAKEAAIAAEKKAKANAEKEKVQLQIEQAVASALASAQTSGTKSATSKSAAKAKPTASLNVDWKKASSTDISVFFPGTASIEWVLGRKHGGKRAFTKGDRCIECHSEEIADIGQLIVSGESEKELEPNIIPNKRGSIDVSIAATHDDENLFLKFSWPDGDHAPAPFVDGGKMDPDNKMKLAFMIATDDVEYADRAGCWGTCHADANSMPFAPEQDTLTGSELAKRLDFNNGVTKYLKESRSKLELKGRRGKALGGWDKLKSEEEITEYQQAQQFMDIVRYKSGSKQVEDGQILAQRKMHGGQGAQAVANLSNGTWTVEIKRKLKSAKAGDVSIEAGKVYNFGFAIHDDYSDARYHHVSFGYKLALDNSDAEINATKQ
;
A
#
# COMPACT_ATOMS: atom_id res chain seq x y z
N MET A 1 -56.94 -25.76 -89.99
CA MET A 1 -56.85 -25.69 -88.51
C MET A 1 -55.39 -25.80 -88.13
N VAL A 2 -54.75 -24.71 -87.67
CA VAL A 2 -53.47 -24.80 -86.93
C VAL A 2 -53.63 -23.86 -85.73
N ASN A 3 -53.80 -24.47 -84.57
CA ASN A 3 -54.04 -23.81 -83.30
C ASN A 3 -52.67 -23.36 -82.75
N GLN A 4 -52.32 -22.09 -82.87
CA GLN A 4 -51.14 -21.54 -82.18
C GLN A 4 -51.51 -21.24 -80.73
N SER A 5 -51.19 -22.14 -79.82
CA SER A 5 -51.25 -21.89 -78.37
C SER A 5 -50.09 -20.98 -77.97
N LEU A 6 -50.34 -19.67 -77.86
CA LEU A 6 -49.43 -18.72 -77.22
C LEU A 6 -49.40 -19.00 -75.70
N ASN A 7 -48.41 -19.78 -75.26
CA ASN A 7 -48.14 -19.99 -73.84
C ASN A 7 -47.73 -18.66 -73.20
N LYS A 8 -48.59 -18.11 -72.34
CA LYS A 8 -48.24 -16.94 -71.50
C LYS A 8 -47.04 -17.31 -70.62
N PRO A 9 -45.99 -16.45 -70.52
CA PRO A 9 -44.87 -16.74 -69.64
C PRO A 9 -45.38 -16.84 -68.18
N SER A 10 -45.01 -17.94 -67.53
CA SER A 10 -45.31 -18.22 -66.12
C SER A 10 -44.97 -17.02 -65.26
N PHE A 11 -45.77 -16.75 -64.21
CA PHE A 11 -45.49 -15.69 -63.25
C PHE A 11 -44.04 -15.75 -62.74
N TRP A 12 -43.54 -16.96 -62.52
CA TRP A 12 -42.20 -17.30 -62.07
C TRP A 12 -41.08 -16.96 -63.07
N SER A 13 -41.38 -16.92 -64.37
CA SER A 13 -40.42 -16.54 -65.43
C SER A 13 -40.48 -15.06 -65.82
N ARG A 14 -41.35 -14.26 -65.19
CA ARG A 14 -41.37 -12.81 -65.38
C ARG A 14 -40.07 -12.20 -64.88
N ARG A 15 -39.47 -11.33 -65.70
CA ARG A 15 -38.26 -10.60 -65.34
C ARG A 15 -38.62 -9.37 -64.51
N LEU A 16 -37.93 -9.18 -63.40
CA LEU A 16 -37.95 -8.00 -62.56
C LEU A 16 -37.00 -6.93 -63.13
N ILE A 17 -36.98 -5.75 -62.50
CA ILE A 17 -36.04 -4.68 -62.83
C ILE A 17 -34.61 -5.22 -62.68
N LEU A 18 -33.77 -5.03 -63.71
CA LEU A 18 -32.42 -5.64 -63.90
C LEU A 18 -32.37 -7.07 -64.47
N GLY A 19 -33.48 -7.64 -64.95
CA GLY A 19 -33.47 -8.86 -65.78
C GLY A 19 -33.48 -10.19 -65.03
N THR A 20 -33.49 -10.18 -63.70
CA THR A 20 -33.65 -11.38 -62.85
C THR A 20 -35.09 -11.89 -62.90
N THR A 21 -35.31 -13.20 -62.97
CA THR A 21 -36.66 -13.76 -62.90
C THR A 21 -37.19 -13.72 -61.46
N ILE A 22 -38.52 -13.70 -61.28
CA ILE A 22 -39.14 -13.84 -59.94
C ILE A 22 -38.65 -15.12 -59.23
N SER A 23 -38.53 -16.24 -59.95
CA SER A 23 -37.91 -17.45 -59.42
C SER A 23 -36.46 -17.24 -58.98
N GLY A 24 -35.64 -16.56 -59.80
CA GLY A 24 -34.26 -16.27 -59.44
C GLY A 24 -34.16 -15.43 -58.18
N ALA A 25 -34.97 -14.37 -58.06
CA ALA A 25 -34.99 -13.51 -56.89
C ALA A 25 -35.39 -14.27 -55.60
N VAL A 26 -36.41 -15.13 -55.68
CA VAL A 26 -36.83 -15.97 -54.54
C VAL A 26 -35.74 -16.98 -54.17
N ILE A 27 -35.11 -17.63 -55.14
CA ILE A 27 -33.99 -18.56 -54.88
C ILE A 27 -32.82 -17.83 -54.22
N PHE A 28 -32.38 -16.69 -54.75
CA PHE A 28 -31.29 -15.92 -54.15
C PHE A 28 -31.62 -15.43 -52.74
N PHE A 29 -32.88 -15.04 -52.48
CA PHE A 29 -33.31 -14.65 -51.14
C PHE A 29 -33.27 -15.83 -50.15
N VAL A 30 -33.79 -16.99 -50.54
CA VAL A 30 -33.74 -18.21 -49.70
C VAL A 30 -32.29 -18.65 -49.45
N VAL A 31 -31.45 -18.66 -50.48
CA VAL A 31 -30.01 -18.96 -50.35
C VAL A 31 -29.34 -17.94 -49.42
N GLY A 32 -29.68 -16.66 -49.54
CA GLY A 32 -29.20 -15.59 -48.67
C GLY A 32 -29.56 -15.81 -47.21
N ILE A 33 -30.80 -16.19 -46.91
CA ILE A 33 -31.25 -16.53 -45.54
C ILE A 33 -30.47 -17.74 -45.00
N VAL A 34 -30.36 -18.81 -45.80
CA VAL A 34 -29.65 -20.03 -45.39
C VAL A 34 -28.18 -19.73 -45.12
N PHE A 35 -27.53 -18.94 -45.98
CA PHE A 35 -26.14 -18.56 -45.80
C PHE A 35 -25.96 -17.66 -44.56
N TRP A 36 -26.80 -16.63 -44.41
CA TRP A 36 -26.71 -15.72 -43.26
C TRP A 36 -26.99 -16.44 -41.94
N GLY A 37 -28.02 -17.29 -41.89
CA GLY A 37 -28.34 -18.11 -40.74
C GLY A 37 -27.23 -19.12 -40.43
N GLY A 38 -26.75 -19.84 -41.44
CA GLY A 38 -25.65 -20.79 -41.29
C GLY A 38 -24.36 -20.14 -40.82
N PHE A 39 -24.00 -18.97 -41.37
CA PHE A 39 -22.82 -18.22 -40.97
C PHE A 39 -22.88 -17.75 -39.52
N ASN A 40 -24.00 -17.18 -39.07
CA ASN A 40 -24.14 -16.72 -37.68
C ASN A 40 -24.16 -17.90 -36.70
N THR A 41 -24.81 -19.01 -37.06
CA THR A 41 -24.77 -20.24 -36.25
C THR A 41 -23.35 -20.78 -36.11
N ALA A 42 -22.58 -20.84 -37.20
CA ALA A 42 -21.17 -21.26 -37.14
C ALA A 42 -20.32 -20.28 -36.33
N MET A 43 -20.56 -18.97 -36.48
CA MET A 43 -19.88 -17.94 -35.71
C MET A 43 -20.12 -18.14 -34.20
N GLU A 44 -21.35 -18.44 -33.80
CA GLU A 44 -21.71 -18.65 -32.41
C GLU A 44 -21.20 -19.99 -31.85
N ALA A 45 -21.30 -21.06 -32.63
CA ALA A 45 -20.74 -22.37 -32.26
C ALA A 45 -19.23 -22.28 -31.96
N THR A 46 -18.50 -21.47 -32.72
CA THR A 46 -17.06 -21.22 -32.50
C THR A 46 -16.77 -20.18 -31.40
N ASN A 47 -17.79 -19.62 -30.75
CA ASN A 47 -17.68 -18.75 -29.57
C ASN A 47 -18.19 -19.47 -28.31
N THR A 48 -17.89 -20.75 -28.18
CA THR A 48 -18.22 -21.55 -26.99
C THR A 48 -16.93 -21.95 -26.29
N THR A 49 -17.02 -22.17 -24.97
CA THR A 49 -15.86 -22.66 -24.22
C THR A 49 -15.48 -24.05 -24.71
N GLU A 50 -16.47 -24.88 -25.02
CA GLU A 50 -16.36 -26.24 -25.56
C GLU A 50 -15.60 -26.26 -26.89
N PHE A 51 -15.85 -25.29 -27.78
CA PHE A 51 -15.06 -25.15 -29.01
C PHE A 51 -13.61 -24.78 -28.72
N CYS A 52 -13.38 -23.80 -27.83
CA CYS A 52 -12.03 -23.35 -27.48
C CYS A 52 -11.17 -24.47 -26.87
N ILE A 53 -11.75 -25.30 -26.00
CA ILE A 53 -11.07 -26.44 -25.38
C ILE A 53 -11.09 -27.69 -26.27
N GLY A 54 -11.63 -27.62 -27.48
CA GLY A 54 -11.50 -28.71 -28.46
C GLY A 54 -10.06 -28.91 -28.96
N CYS A 55 -9.19 -27.91 -28.74
CA CYS A 55 -7.75 -28.00 -28.95
C CYS A 55 -7.06 -28.45 -27.64
N HIS A 56 -6.21 -29.49 -27.72
CA HIS A 56 -5.50 -30.02 -26.56
C HIS A 56 -4.59 -28.96 -25.90
N GLU A 57 -4.01 -28.05 -26.69
CA GLU A 57 -3.19 -26.95 -26.17
C GLU A 57 -3.96 -26.03 -25.22
N MET A 58 -5.27 -25.87 -25.45
CA MET A 58 -6.13 -25.05 -24.59
C MET A 58 -6.68 -25.85 -23.40
N GLU A 59 -7.08 -27.10 -23.64
CA GLU A 59 -7.64 -27.99 -22.60
C GLU A 59 -6.62 -28.36 -21.52
N ASP A 60 -5.41 -28.72 -21.91
CA ASP A 60 -4.37 -29.24 -21.00
C ASP A 60 -3.66 -28.11 -20.23
N ASN A 61 -3.71 -26.88 -20.75
CA ASN A 61 -3.03 -25.72 -20.18
C ASN A 61 -4.02 -24.71 -19.60
N VAL A 62 -4.44 -23.73 -20.39
CA VAL A 62 -5.18 -22.54 -19.90
C VAL A 62 -6.53 -22.88 -19.28
N TYR A 63 -7.20 -23.95 -19.72
CA TYR A 63 -8.45 -24.39 -19.12
C TYR A 63 -8.26 -24.92 -17.70
N GLN A 64 -7.18 -25.67 -17.44
CA GLN A 64 -6.85 -26.13 -16.10
C GLN A 64 -6.58 -24.96 -15.15
N GLU A 65 -5.93 -23.90 -15.66
CA GLU A 65 -5.65 -22.67 -14.91
C GLU A 65 -6.91 -21.83 -14.64
N TYR A 66 -7.89 -21.90 -15.53
CA TYR A 66 -9.16 -21.19 -15.41
C TYR A 66 -10.08 -21.79 -14.34
N LYS A 67 -10.12 -23.12 -14.20
CA LYS A 67 -10.97 -23.86 -13.23
C LYS A 67 -10.91 -23.36 -11.78
N PRO A 68 -9.73 -23.08 -11.18
CA PRO A 68 -9.66 -22.57 -9.81
C PRO A 68 -10.06 -21.08 -9.69
N SER A 69 -10.28 -20.36 -10.78
CA SER A 69 -10.57 -18.93 -10.75
C SER A 69 -12.03 -18.62 -10.39
N ILE A 70 -12.27 -17.39 -9.91
CA ILE A 70 -13.62 -16.86 -9.65
C ILE A 70 -14.50 -16.78 -10.90
N HIS A 71 -13.89 -16.74 -12.09
CA HIS A 71 -14.64 -16.73 -13.35
C HIS A 71 -15.21 -18.11 -13.69
N TYR A 72 -14.62 -19.20 -13.17
CA TYR A 72 -15.15 -20.56 -13.30
C TYR A 72 -16.15 -20.90 -12.19
N SER A 73 -15.88 -20.54 -10.93
CA SER A 73 -16.78 -20.82 -9.81
C SER A 73 -16.94 -19.60 -8.92
N ASN A 74 -18.17 -19.10 -8.78
CA ASN A 74 -18.50 -17.92 -8.00
C ASN A 74 -19.86 -18.03 -7.31
N ARG A 75 -20.13 -17.07 -6.42
CA ARG A 75 -21.33 -17.00 -5.59
C ARG A 75 -22.64 -16.79 -6.36
N THR A 76 -22.61 -16.30 -7.59
CA THR A 76 -23.84 -15.98 -8.36
C THR A 76 -24.20 -17.08 -9.36
N GLY A 77 -23.29 -18.02 -9.64
CA GLY A 77 -23.47 -19.06 -10.65
C GLY A 77 -23.31 -18.58 -12.09
N VAL A 78 -23.09 -17.29 -12.33
CA VAL A 78 -22.85 -16.71 -13.66
C VAL A 78 -21.37 -16.80 -13.99
N ARG A 79 -21.02 -17.57 -15.02
CA ARG A 79 -19.62 -17.83 -15.41
C ARG A 79 -19.26 -17.04 -16.65
N ALA A 80 -18.04 -16.51 -16.69
CA ALA A 80 -17.48 -15.90 -17.89
C ALA A 80 -16.61 -16.95 -18.60
N GLY A 81 -17.05 -17.43 -19.76
CA GLY A 81 -16.31 -18.43 -20.52
C GLY A 81 -15.08 -17.86 -21.23
N CYS A 82 -14.32 -18.72 -21.91
CA CYS A 82 -13.22 -18.30 -22.79
C CYS A 82 -13.60 -17.15 -23.75
N PRO A 83 -14.72 -17.22 -24.50
CA PRO A 83 -15.08 -16.18 -25.46
C PRO A 83 -15.44 -14.84 -24.80
N ASP A 84 -15.96 -14.82 -23.58
CA ASP A 84 -16.35 -13.57 -22.91
C ASP A 84 -15.14 -12.65 -22.67
N CYS A 85 -13.95 -13.22 -22.51
CA CYS A 85 -12.70 -12.49 -22.31
C CYS A 85 -11.84 -12.36 -23.58
N HIS A 86 -11.86 -13.36 -24.48
CA HIS A 86 -10.95 -13.43 -25.64
C HIS A 86 -11.60 -13.07 -26.98
N VAL A 87 -12.93 -12.96 -27.04
CA VAL A 87 -13.68 -12.67 -28.26
C VAL A 87 -14.58 -11.45 -28.03
N PRO A 88 -14.37 -10.34 -28.77
CA PRO A 88 -15.22 -9.17 -28.63
C PRO A 88 -16.68 -9.47 -28.93
N ARG A 89 -17.60 -8.94 -28.11
CA ARG A 89 -19.05 -9.01 -28.39
C ARG A 89 -19.47 -8.19 -29.61
N PRO A 90 -18.98 -6.95 -29.83
CA PRO A 90 -19.39 -6.16 -31.00
C PRO A 90 -18.94 -6.81 -32.31
N TRP A 91 -19.85 -6.89 -33.29
CA TRP A 91 -19.69 -7.69 -34.50
C TRP A 91 -18.40 -7.38 -35.29
N ILE A 92 -18.08 -6.10 -35.51
CA ILE A 92 -16.88 -5.71 -36.28
C ILE A 92 -15.61 -6.23 -35.58
N HIS A 93 -15.50 -6.01 -34.27
CA HIS A 93 -14.34 -6.45 -33.50
C HIS A 93 -14.27 -7.97 -33.38
N LYS A 94 -15.42 -8.65 -33.28
CA LYS A 94 -15.52 -10.12 -33.30
C LYS A 94 -14.93 -10.68 -34.58
N VAL A 95 -15.34 -10.15 -35.74
CA VAL A 95 -14.85 -10.60 -37.05
C VAL A 95 -13.34 -10.37 -37.19
N VAL A 96 -12.84 -9.20 -36.77
CA VAL A 96 -11.38 -8.92 -36.77
C VAL A 96 -10.62 -9.94 -35.93
N ARG A 97 -11.09 -10.24 -34.70
CA ARG A 97 -10.46 -11.24 -33.82
C ARG A 97 -10.51 -12.65 -34.42
N LYS A 98 -11.60 -13.02 -35.09
CA LYS A 98 -11.74 -14.31 -35.78
C LYS A 98 -10.78 -14.43 -36.97
N ILE A 99 -10.56 -13.35 -37.71
CA ILE A 99 -9.53 -13.31 -38.76
C ILE A 99 -8.14 -13.50 -38.13
N GLN A 100 -7.85 -12.83 -37.01
CA GLN A 100 -6.58 -12.99 -36.29
C GLN A 100 -6.39 -14.42 -35.75
N ALA A 101 -7.48 -15.09 -35.36
CA ALA A 101 -7.47 -16.47 -34.86
C ALA A 101 -6.99 -17.48 -35.92
N SER A 102 -6.95 -17.14 -37.21
CA SER A 102 -6.36 -18.01 -38.22
C SER A 102 -4.88 -18.34 -37.94
N LYS A 103 -4.17 -17.46 -37.22
CA LYS A 103 -2.80 -17.69 -36.75
C LYS A 103 -2.71 -18.81 -35.71
N GLU A 104 -3.73 -18.99 -34.89
CA GLU A 104 -3.81 -20.07 -33.90
C GLU A 104 -3.97 -21.42 -34.61
N VAL A 105 -4.82 -21.48 -35.64
CA VAL A 105 -4.97 -22.68 -36.49
C VAL A 105 -3.67 -23.01 -37.21
N PHE A 106 -2.96 -22.00 -37.73
CA PHE A 106 -1.64 -22.21 -38.34
C PHE A 106 -0.62 -22.74 -37.31
N SER A 107 -0.61 -22.19 -36.10
CA SER A 107 0.28 -22.63 -35.02
C SER A 107 0.02 -24.08 -34.62
N TRP A 108 -1.26 -24.47 -34.52
CA TRP A 108 -1.71 -25.85 -34.32
C TRP A 108 -1.24 -26.77 -35.47
N LEU A 109 -1.47 -26.38 -36.73
CA LEU A 109 -1.04 -27.16 -37.91
C LEU A 109 0.48 -27.39 -37.95
N THR A 110 1.28 -26.41 -37.50
CA THR A 110 2.74 -26.52 -37.46
C THR A 110 3.29 -27.20 -36.20
N GLY A 111 2.45 -27.56 -35.23
CA GLY A 111 2.89 -28.12 -33.95
C GLY A 111 3.71 -27.15 -33.10
N LYS A 112 3.48 -25.83 -33.25
CA LYS A 112 4.25 -24.79 -32.52
C LYS A 112 3.97 -24.81 -31.02
N LEU A 113 2.77 -25.26 -30.61
CA LEU A 113 2.29 -25.24 -29.22
C LEU A 113 1.82 -26.62 -28.72
N ASP A 114 2.15 -27.70 -29.44
CA ASP A 114 1.60 -29.07 -29.25
C ASP A 114 1.95 -29.76 -27.92
N SER A 115 2.79 -29.15 -27.10
CA SER A 115 3.19 -29.65 -25.79
C SER A 115 3.15 -28.52 -24.76
N LYS A 116 3.01 -28.90 -23.49
CA LYS A 116 3.02 -27.95 -22.37
C LYS A 116 4.32 -27.14 -22.32
N GLU A 117 5.45 -27.76 -22.64
CA GLU A 117 6.76 -27.12 -22.71
C GLU A 117 6.77 -26.06 -23.79
N LYS A 118 6.38 -26.41 -25.03
CA LYS A 118 6.31 -25.45 -26.15
C LYS A 118 5.30 -24.32 -25.91
N PHE A 119 4.16 -24.63 -25.28
CA PHE A 119 3.18 -23.63 -24.86
C PHE A 119 3.80 -22.64 -23.87
N ASN A 120 4.52 -23.14 -22.86
CA ASN A 120 5.17 -22.31 -21.85
C ASN A 120 6.32 -21.47 -22.43
N GLU A 121 7.08 -21.98 -23.39
CA GLU A 121 8.10 -21.21 -24.12
C GLU A 121 7.51 -19.97 -24.81
N HIS A 122 6.29 -20.09 -25.33
CA HIS A 122 5.59 -18.99 -26.02
C HIS A 122 4.58 -18.24 -25.15
N ARG A 123 4.35 -18.68 -23.90
CA ARG A 123 3.33 -18.12 -23.01
C ARG A 123 3.51 -16.62 -22.82
N PHE A 124 4.75 -16.17 -22.62
CA PHE A 124 5.04 -14.76 -22.39
C PHE A 124 4.76 -13.88 -23.62
N GLU A 125 5.08 -14.36 -24.82
CA GLU A 125 4.75 -13.67 -26.08
C GLU A 125 3.23 -13.58 -26.26
N MET A 126 2.52 -14.68 -26.04
CA MET A 126 1.05 -14.73 -26.14
C MET A 126 0.37 -13.82 -25.11
N ALA A 127 0.85 -13.82 -23.87
CA ALA A 127 0.33 -12.98 -22.80
C ALA A 127 0.49 -11.49 -23.14
N GLN A 128 1.64 -11.07 -23.65
CA GLN A 128 1.87 -9.68 -24.08
C GLN A 128 0.91 -9.25 -25.19
N SER A 129 0.66 -10.12 -26.18
CA SER A 129 -0.30 -9.84 -27.25
C SER A 129 -1.72 -9.61 -26.70
N VAL A 130 -2.16 -10.46 -25.77
CA VAL A 130 -3.48 -10.33 -25.13
C VAL A 130 -3.55 -9.07 -24.26
N TRP A 131 -2.53 -8.80 -23.43
CA TRP A 131 -2.50 -7.60 -22.60
C TRP A 131 -2.50 -6.33 -23.44
N LYS A 132 -1.75 -6.30 -24.53
CA LYS A 132 -1.76 -5.18 -25.47
C LYS A 132 -3.13 -4.99 -26.10
N ALA A 133 -3.77 -6.06 -26.58
CA ALA A 133 -5.11 -5.97 -27.15
C ALA A 133 -6.15 -5.45 -26.13
N MET A 134 -6.09 -5.93 -24.89
CA MET A 134 -6.96 -5.45 -23.81
C MET A 134 -6.64 -4.01 -23.41
N LYS A 135 -5.37 -3.59 -23.41
CA LYS A 135 -4.96 -2.20 -23.16
C LYS A 135 -5.49 -1.27 -24.24
N ASP A 136 -5.26 -1.62 -25.50
CA ASP A 136 -5.61 -0.83 -26.68
C ASP A 136 -7.12 -0.68 -26.87
N THR A 137 -7.94 -1.50 -26.19
CA THR A 137 -9.40 -1.50 -26.30
C THR A 137 -10.11 -1.12 -25.01
N ASP A 138 -9.40 -0.47 -24.06
CA ASP A 138 -9.91 -0.11 -22.73
C ASP A 138 -10.55 -1.30 -21.98
N SER A 139 -9.96 -2.49 -22.12
CA SER A 139 -10.44 -3.73 -21.51
C SER A 139 -11.92 -3.99 -21.81
N ARG A 140 -12.36 -3.70 -23.04
CA ARG A 140 -13.75 -3.83 -23.52
C ARG A 140 -14.41 -5.12 -23.07
N GLU A 141 -13.70 -6.24 -23.17
CA GLU A 141 -14.21 -7.57 -22.83
C GLU A 141 -14.48 -7.70 -21.32
N CYS A 142 -13.58 -7.18 -20.47
CA CYS A 142 -13.80 -7.11 -19.03
C CYS A 142 -15.04 -6.26 -18.69
N ARG A 143 -15.22 -5.15 -19.40
CA ARG A 143 -16.29 -4.17 -19.15
C ARG A 143 -17.68 -4.64 -19.54
N ASN A 144 -17.79 -5.72 -20.32
CA ASN A 144 -19.09 -6.38 -20.57
C ASN A 144 -19.76 -6.88 -19.27
N CYS A 145 -18.96 -7.19 -18.25
CA CYS A 145 -19.43 -7.67 -16.95
C CYS A 145 -19.00 -6.77 -15.79
N HIS A 146 -17.86 -6.07 -15.93
CA HIS A 146 -17.29 -5.17 -14.93
C HIS A 146 -17.31 -3.71 -15.42
N ASN A 147 -18.50 -3.11 -15.50
CA ASN A 147 -18.64 -1.72 -15.90
C ASN A 147 -18.39 -0.78 -14.70
N PHE A 148 -17.48 0.18 -14.90
CA PHE A 148 -17.19 1.25 -13.95
C PHE A 148 -18.42 2.08 -13.58
N GLU A 149 -19.34 2.30 -14.51
CA GLU A 149 -20.55 3.11 -14.30
C GLU A 149 -21.50 2.51 -13.26
N SER A 150 -21.48 1.18 -13.13
CA SER A 150 -22.38 0.42 -12.25
C SER A 150 -21.64 -0.31 -11.12
N MET A 151 -20.35 -0.02 -10.92
CA MET A 151 -19.58 -0.57 -9.81
C MET A 151 -20.02 0.12 -8.51
N ASN A 152 -20.46 -0.65 -7.52
CA ASN A 152 -20.80 -0.08 -6.22
C ASN A 152 -19.56 -0.10 -5.28
N PRO A 153 -19.06 1.07 -4.82
CA PRO A 153 -17.92 1.14 -3.92
C PRO A 153 -18.19 0.62 -2.50
N GLU A 154 -19.44 0.51 -2.07
CA GLU A 154 -19.81 -0.02 -0.74
C GLU A 154 -19.41 -1.49 -0.55
N PHE A 155 -19.24 -2.22 -1.65
CA PHE A 155 -18.82 -3.62 -1.64
C PHE A 155 -17.35 -3.81 -2.05
N GLN A 156 -16.58 -2.74 -2.08
CA GLN A 156 -15.16 -2.75 -2.40
C GLN A 156 -14.34 -2.52 -1.13
N LYS A 157 -13.19 -3.19 -1.02
CA LYS A 157 -12.22 -2.87 0.04
C LYS A 157 -11.75 -1.42 -0.10
N PRO A 158 -11.37 -0.72 1.00
CA PRO A 158 -10.89 0.66 0.97
C PRO A 158 -9.81 0.93 -0.09
N ARG A 159 -8.81 0.06 -0.15
CA ARG A 159 -7.77 0.12 -1.18
C ARG A 159 -8.33 0.03 -2.60
N ALA A 160 -9.26 -0.90 -2.84
CA ALA A 160 -9.82 -1.12 -4.17
C ALA A 160 -10.66 0.06 -4.65
N ARG A 161 -11.52 0.64 -3.79
CA ARG A 161 -12.32 1.83 -4.14
C ARG A 161 -11.43 3.03 -4.48
N LYS A 162 -10.34 3.26 -3.73
CA LYS A 162 -9.38 4.34 -4.02
C LYS A 162 -8.65 4.12 -5.35
N GLN A 163 -8.21 2.89 -5.63
CA GLN A 163 -7.55 2.58 -6.91
C GLN A 163 -8.52 2.70 -8.09
N HIS A 164 -9.78 2.26 -7.94
CA HIS A 164 -10.79 2.49 -8.97
C HIS A 164 -11.05 3.98 -9.18
N LEU A 165 -11.19 4.79 -8.12
CA LEU A 165 -11.30 6.25 -8.22
C LEU A 165 -10.14 6.86 -9.02
N ASN A 166 -8.91 6.47 -8.70
CA ASN A 166 -7.73 6.89 -9.45
C ASN A 166 -7.77 6.43 -10.91
N ALA A 167 -8.33 5.25 -11.21
CA ALA A 167 -8.46 4.76 -12.58
C ALA A 167 -9.43 5.60 -13.42
N PHE A 168 -10.54 6.09 -12.84
CA PHE A 168 -11.45 7.05 -13.51
C PHE A 168 -10.71 8.31 -13.94
N GLU A 169 -9.94 8.90 -13.01
CA GLU A 169 -9.30 10.21 -13.19
C GLU A 169 -8.04 10.18 -14.05
N THR A 170 -7.35 9.02 -14.09
CA THR A 170 -6.08 8.89 -14.81
C THR A 170 -6.21 8.19 -16.17
N GLY A 171 -7.34 7.52 -16.43
CA GLY A 171 -7.55 6.78 -17.68
C GLY A 171 -6.86 5.43 -17.69
N GLN A 172 -6.90 4.72 -16.56
CA GLN A 172 -6.40 3.36 -16.46
C GLN A 172 -7.46 2.34 -16.91
N THR A 173 -6.96 1.23 -17.46
CA THR A 173 -7.73 0.08 -17.91
C THR A 173 -7.70 -1.03 -16.86
N CYS A 174 -8.62 -1.99 -16.94
CA CYS A 174 -8.70 -3.10 -15.98
C CYS A 174 -7.39 -3.88 -15.90
N ILE A 175 -6.74 -4.11 -17.04
CA ILE A 175 -5.49 -4.87 -17.09
C ILE A 175 -4.30 -4.12 -16.51
N ASP A 176 -4.39 -2.81 -16.23
CA ASP A 176 -3.28 -2.08 -15.62
C ASP A 176 -2.99 -2.62 -14.22
N CYS A 177 -4.02 -3.07 -13.51
CA CYS A 177 -3.92 -3.71 -12.21
C CYS A 177 -4.18 -5.22 -12.26
N HIS A 178 -5.11 -5.69 -13.10
CA HIS A 178 -5.59 -7.08 -13.10
C HIS A 178 -5.00 -7.89 -14.26
N LYS A 179 -3.69 -8.22 -14.20
CA LYS A 179 -3.04 -9.14 -15.16
C LYS A 179 -2.99 -10.56 -14.62
N GLY A 180 -3.19 -11.56 -15.48
CA GLY A 180 -3.09 -12.98 -15.10
C GLY A 180 -4.20 -13.42 -14.14
N ILE A 181 -5.44 -12.97 -14.36
CA ILE A 181 -6.56 -13.23 -13.44
C ILE A 181 -7.02 -14.70 -13.49
N ALA A 182 -7.07 -15.27 -14.70
CA ALA A 182 -7.59 -16.62 -14.95
C ALA A 182 -6.50 -17.62 -15.38
N HIS A 183 -5.27 -17.14 -15.59
CA HIS A 183 -4.15 -17.91 -16.12
C HIS A 183 -2.89 -17.55 -15.35
N HIS A 184 -1.87 -18.43 -15.36
CA HIS A 184 -0.62 -18.15 -14.65
C HIS A 184 -0.04 -16.80 -15.06
N ASN A 185 0.30 -16.02 -14.04
CA ASN A 185 0.79 -14.67 -14.23
C ASN A 185 2.26 -14.68 -14.63
N VAL A 186 2.58 -14.08 -15.77
CA VAL A 186 3.94 -13.92 -16.30
C VAL A 186 4.37 -12.44 -16.37
N ARG A 187 3.69 -11.57 -15.59
CA ARG A 187 3.96 -10.13 -15.54
C ARG A 187 5.39 -9.82 -15.06
N ASP A 188 5.94 -10.67 -14.20
CA ASP A 188 7.28 -10.55 -13.64
C ASP A 188 8.41 -10.68 -14.68
N GLN A 189 8.12 -11.31 -15.82
CA GLN A 189 9.02 -11.43 -16.96
C GLN A 189 9.16 -10.14 -17.79
N LEU A 190 8.25 -9.16 -17.63
CA LEU A 190 8.40 -7.84 -18.25
C LEU A 190 9.60 -7.09 -17.64
N THR A 191 10.35 -6.39 -18.49
CA THR A 191 11.26 -5.37 -18.01
C THR A 191 10.48 -4.22 -17.39
N ASP A 192 11.12 -3.42 -16.54
CA ASP A 192 10.44 -2.29 -15.91
C ASP A 192 9.96 -1.27 -16.94
N GLU A 193 10.69 -1.08 -18.04
CA GLU A 193 10.27 -0.22 -19.15
C GLU A 193 9.00 -0.73 -19.82
N GLN A 194 8.98 -2.01 -20.18
CA GLN A 194 7.82 -2.62 -20.84
C GLN A 194 6.59 -2.57 -19.93
N LEU A 195 6.80 -2.78 -18.64
CA LEU A 195 5.74 -2.73 -17.65
C LEU A 195 5.21 -1.31 -17.44
N GLU A 196 6.10 -0.33 -17.34
CA GLU A 196 5.77 1.09 -17.22
C GLU A 196 5.00 1.58 -18.44
N GLU A 197 5.42 1.19 -19.64
CA GLU A 197 4.73 1.48 -20.90
C GLU A 197 3.36 0.81 -20.97
N LEU A 198 3.29 -0.50 -20.73
CA LEU A 198 2.04 -1.27 -20.81
C LEU A 198 1.00 -0.77 -19.81
N GLU A 199 1.44 -0.45 -18.60
CA GLU A 199 0.55 0.01 -17.54
C GLU A 199 0.29 1.53 -17.62
N ALA A 200 0.95 2.28 -18.49
CA ALA A 200 0.83 3.74 -18.54
C ALA A 200 -0.63 4.18 -18.75
N PRO A 201 -1.16 5.14 -17.97
CA PRO A 201 -2.52 5.61 -18.17
C PRO A 201 -2.72 6.23 -19.56
N ILE A 202 -3.90 6.05 -20.14
CA ILE A 202 -4.24 6.59 -21.46
C ILE A 202 -5.25 7.71 -21.27
N ALA A 203 -4.85 8.95 -21.57
CA ALA A 203 -5.68 10.13 -21.34
C ALA A 203 -7.06 10.05 -22.04
N ALA A 204 -7.14 9.39 -23.19
CA ALA A 204 -8.41 9.17 -23.91
C ALA A 204 -9.41 8.29 -23.15
N TYR A 205 -8.99 7.57 -22.10
CA TYR A 205 -9.85 6.70 -21.28
C TYR A 205 -10.24 7.32 -19.93
N ILE A 206 -9.79 8.55 -19.67
CA ILE A 206 -10.26 9.35 -18.53
C ILE A 206 -11.77 9.52 -18.67
N ARG A 207 -12.48 9.35 -17.55
CA ARG A 207 -13.93 9.50 -17.51
C ARG A 207 -14.35 10.11 -16.19
N GLU A 208 -15.50 10.78 -16.20
CA GLU A 208 -16.06 11.33 -14.98
C GLU A 208 -16.48 10.22 -14.03
N VAL A 209 -16.32 10.47 -12.73
CA VAL A 209 -16.79 9.55 -11.69
C VAL A 209 -18.33 9.62 -11.67
N PRO A 210 -19.04 8.49 -11.87
CA PRO A 210 -20.50 8.47 -11.87
C PRO A 210 -21.08 8.98 -10.55
N GLU A 211 -22.20 9.71 -10.60
CA GLU A 211 -22.87 10.22 -9.40
C GLU A 211 -23.29 9.09 -8.43
N GLU A 212 -23.73 7.96 -8.96
CA GLU A 212 -24.05 6.78 -8.14
C GLU A 212 -22.82 6.24 -7.38
N TYR A 213 -21.64 6.30 -8.01
CA TYR A 213 -20.38 5.92 -7.38
C TYR A 213 -20.03 6.88 -6.25
N LYS A 214 -20.11 8.20 -6.48
CA LYS A 214 -19.90 9.23 -5.44
C LYS A 214 -20.87 9.06 -4.27
N ALA A 215 -22.15 8.82 -4.57
CA ALA A 215 -23.16 8.58 -3.54
C ALA A 215 -22.87 7.29 -2.75
N GLY A 216 -22.39 6.24 -3.41
CA GLY A 216 -21.93 5.02 -2.75
C GLY A 216 -20.74 5.25 -1.83
N LEU A 217 -19.76 6.05 -2.26
CA LEU A 217 -18.61 6.45 -1.42
C LEU A 217 -19.08 7.16 -0.14
N ALA A 218 -19.94 8.16 -0.27
CA ALA A 218 -20.46 8.88 0.89
C ALA A 218 -21.21 7.94 1.87
N ARG A 219 -21.97 6.97 1.36
CA ARG A 219 -22.67 5.99 2.21
C ARG A 219 -21.70 5.06 2.95
N ILE A 220 -20.69 4.51 2.27
CA ILE A 220 -19.73 3.62 2.93
C ILE A 220 -18.86 4.40 3.92
N GLU A 221 -18.43 5.61 3.60
CA GLU A 221 -17.66 6.47 4.51
C GLU A 221 -18.45 6.81 5.77
N ALA A 222 -19.73 7.16 5.64
CA ALA A 222 -20.60 7.38 6.79
C ALA A 222 -20.77 6.11 7.66
N LYS A 223 -20.91 4.96 7.02
CA LYS A 223 -21.01 3.66 7.71
C LYS A 223 -19.71 3.30 8.44
N GLU A 224 -18.56 3.46 7.78
CA GLU A 224 -17.24 3.22 8.36
C GLU A 224 -16.99 4.18 9.53
N ALA A 225 -17.34 5.47 9.39
CA ALA A 225 -17.25 6.45 10.47
C ALA A 225 -18.14 6.09 11.67
N ALA A 226 -19.36 5.60 11.44
CA ALA A 226 -20.25 5.14 12.50
C ALA A 226 -19.69 3.90 13.24
N ILE A 227 -19.15 2.93 12.49
CA ILE A 227 -18.50 1.74 13.07
C ILE A 227 -17.26 2.14 13.87
N ALA A 228 -16.44 3.05 13.34
CA ALA A 228 -15.26 3.57 14.01
C ALA A 228 -15.62 4.32 15.31
N ALA A 229 -16.69 5.13 15.28
CA ALA A 229 -17.20 5.82 16.45
C ALA A 229 -17.71 4.85 17.53
N GLU A 230 -18.43 3.80 17.14
CA GLU A 230 -18.87 2.74 18.06
C GLU A 230 -17.69 1.98 18.67
N LYS A 231 -16.70 1.61 17.85
CA LYS A 231 -15.47 0.94 18.31
C LYS A 231 -14.70 1.83 19.28
N LYS A 232 -14.56 3.13 18.98
CA LYS A 232 -13.92 4.12 19.86
C LYS A 232 -14.68 4.27 21.18
N ALA A 233 -16.01 4.34 21.14
CA ALA A 233 -16.84 4.42 22.35
C ALA A 233 -16.67 3.18 23.24
N LYS A 234 -16.69 1.97 22.64
CA LYS A 234 -16.44 0.71 23.35
C LYS A 234 -15.04 0.64 23.95
N ALA A 235 -14.01 1.04 23.19
CA ALA A 235 -12.63 1.08 23.67
C ALA A 235 -12.47 2.07 24.83
N ASN A 236 -13.08 3.26 24.74
CA ASN A 236 -13.06 4.25 25.83
C ASN A 236 -13.79 3.73 27.08
N ALA A 237 -14.95 3.12 26.93
CA ALA A 237 -15.68 2.52 28.04
C ALA A 237 -14.88 1.40 28.74
N GLU A 238 -14.15 0.57 27.98
CA GLU A 238 -13.28 -0.44 28.56
C GLU A 238 -12.05 0.19 29.25
N LYS A 239 -11.43 1.22 28.64
CA LYS A 239 -10.35 2.00 29.27
C LYS A 239 -10.82 2.62 30.60
N GLU A 240 -12.01 3.20 30.65
CA GLU A 240 -12.62 3.75 31.89
C GLU A 240 -12.90 2.67 32.93
N LYS A 241 -13.43 1.52 32.52
CA LYS A 241 -13.67 0.38 33.42
C LYS A 241 -12.38 -0.16 34.02
N VAL A 242 -11.33 -0.31 33.21
CA VAL A 242 -9.99 -0.72 33.69
C VAL A 242 -9.43 0.34 34.64
N GLN A 243 -9.57 1.63 34.33
CA GLN A 243 -9.15 2.71 35.20
C GLN A 243 -9.88 2.69 36.56
N LEU A 244 -11.19 2.47 36.57
CA LEU A 244 -11.97 2.32 37.80
C LEU A 244 -11.53 1.10 38.62
N GLN A 245 -11.20 -0.02 37.96
CA GLN A 245 -10.67 -1.21 38.64
C GLN A 245 -9.30 -0.93 39.28
N ILE A 246 -8.44 -0.18 38.58
CA ILE A 246 -7.13 0.25 39.11
C ILE A 246 -7.34 1.16 40.32
N GLU A 247 -8.21 2.16 40.23
CA GLU A 247 -8.51 3.08 41.34
C GLU A 247 -9.09 2.34 42.55
N GLN A 248 -9.99 1.38 42.34
CA GLN A 248 -10.53 0.52 43.41
C GLN A 248 -9.45 -0.36 44.04
N ALA A 249 -8.57 -0.96 43.24
CA ALA A 249 -7.46 -1.77 43.73
C ALA A 249 -6.46 -0.95 44.54
N VAL A 250 -6.12 0.27 44.09
CA VAL A 250 -5.26 1.21 44.82
C VAL A 250 -5.93 1.62 46.13
N ALA A 251 -7.22 1.97 46.12
CA ALA A 251 -7.96 2.33 47.32
C ALA A 251 -8.01 1.17 48.34
N SER A 252 -8.26 -0.06 47.88
CA SER A 252 -8.24 -1.26 48.73
C SER A 252 -6.84 -1.56 49.29
N ALA A 253 -5.78 -1.35 48.51
CA ALA A 253 -4.41 -1.52 48.98
C ALA A 253 -4.03 -0.47 50.04
N LEU A 254 -4.41 0.80 49.85
CA LEU A 254 -4.20 1.88 50.80
C LEU A 254 -5.00 1.67 52.10
N ALA A 255 -6.25 1.23 52.01
CA ALA A 255 -7.07 0.88 53.17
C ALA A 255 -6.48 -0.31 53.96
N SER A 256 -5.98 -1.34 53.26
CA SER A 256 -5.33 -2.50 53.89
C SER A 256 -4.00 -2.14 54.57
N ALA A 257 -3.27 -1.16 54.02
CA ALA A 257 -2.06 -0.61 54.63
C ALA A 257 -2.36 0.23 55.89
N GLN A 258 -3.56 0.82 56.01
CA GLN A 258 -3.98 1.55 57.21
C GLN A 258 -4.51 0.64 58.32
N THR A 259 -5.09 -0.53 57.99
CA THR A 259 -5.62 -1.48 58.98
C THR A 259 -4.59 -2.43 59.59
N SER A 260 -3.34 -2.41 59.12
CA SER A 260 -2.24 -3.24 59.66
C SER A 260 -1.41 -2.54 60.75
N GLY A 261 -1.94 -1.47 61.35
CA GLY A 261 -1.34 -0.78 62.48
C GLY A 261 -1.47 -1.52 63.81
N THR A 262 -0.70 -2.59 64.02
CA THR A 262 -0.33 -3.04 65.37
C THR A 262 1.11 -3.57 65.45
N LYS A 263 1.97 -2.73 66.04
CA LYS A 263 3.24 -2.99 66.76
C LYS A 263 4.16 -4.11 66.26
N SER A 264 5.26 -3.71 65.63
CA SER A 264 6.60 -4.15 66.10
C SER A 264 7.66 -3.13 65.71
N ALA A 265 8.41 -2.68 66.71
CA ALA A 265 9.57 -1.83 66.54
C ALA A 265 10.75 -2.69 66.06
N THR A 266 11.26 -2.42 64.87
CA THR A 266 12.69 -2.57 64.55
C THR A 266 12.99 -1.82 63.26
N SER A 267 13.94 -0.90 63.37
CA SER A 267 14.43 -0.03 62.30
C SER A 267 15.03 -0.80 61.15
N LYS A 268 14.39 -0.79 59.98
CA LYS A 268 15.08 -0.80 58.68
C LYS A 268 14.33 0.11 57.71
N SER A 269 15.09 1.08 57.19
CA SER A 269 14.72 2.13 56.24
C SER A 269 13.71 1.66 55.18
N ALA A 270 12.45 2.04 55.33
CA ALA A 270 11.46 1.98 54.27
C ALA A 270 11.83 3.04 53.22
N ALA A 271 12.28 2.58 52.05
CA ALA A 271 12.44 3.43 50.90
C ALA A 271 11.08 4.06 50.56
N LYS A 272 11.00 5.39 50.70
CA LYS A 272 9.91 6.21 50.17
C LYS A 272 9.68 5.80 48.70
N ALA A 273 8.48 5.32 48.38
CA ALA A 273 8.02 5.29 47.01
C ALA A 273 8.18 6.70 46.44
N LYS A 274 9.06 6.84 45.44
CA LYS A 274 9.31 8.10 44.75
C LYS A 274 8.00 8.56 44.11
N PRO A 275 7.65 9.86 44.16
CA PRO A 275 6.56 10.38 43.35
C PRO A 275 6.87 10.07 41.89
N THR A 276 5.88 9.53 41.17
CA THR A 276 5.94 9.39 39.71
C THR A 276 6.28 10.76 39.13
N ALA A 277 7.42 10.89 38.47
CA ALA A 277 7.72 12.11 37.74
C ALA A 277 6.62 12.26 36.66
N SER A 278 6.00 13.43 36.57
CA SER A 278 5.03 13.79 35.54
C SER A 278 5.33 15.21 35.09
N LEU A 279 5.03 15.55 33.84
CA LEU A 279 5.31 16.88 33.28
C LEU A 279 4.32 17.96 33.76
N ASN A 280 3.49 17.66 34.76
CA ASN A 280 2.43 18.53 35.30
C ASN A 280 1.46 19.04 34.21
N VAL A 281 0.93 18.11 33.41
CA VAL A 281 0.02 18.34 32.27
C VAL A 281 -1.37 17.79 32.61
N ASP A 282 -2.44 18.53 32.33
CA ASP A 282 -3.81 18.05 32.49
C ASP A 282 -4.26 17.24 31.25
N TRP A 283 -3.86 15.97 31.22
CA TRP A 283 -4.18 15.05 30.13
C TRP A 283 -5.69 14.83 29.88
N LYS A 284 -6.59 15.29 30.76
CA LYS A 284 -8.04 15.23 30.51
C LYS A 284 -8.50 16.27 29.48
N LYS A 285 -7.74 17.34 29.27
CA LYS A 285 -8.01 18.39 28.28
C LYS A 285 -7.30 18.15 26.94
N ALA A 286 -6.37 17.21 26.89
CA ALA A 286 -5.65 16.84 25.67
C ALA A 286 -6.60 16.14 24.69
N SER A 287 -6.40 16.38 23.39
CA SER A 287 -7.01 15.50 22.39
C SER A 287 -6.31 14.15 22.42
N SER A 288 -7.04 13.08 22.11
CA SER A 288 -6.49 11.72 22.08
C SER A 288 -6.93 10.98 20.83
N THR A 289 -5.97 10.29 20.23
CA THR A 289 -6.15 9.43 19.06
C THR A 289 -5.37 8.13 19.25
N ASP A 290 -5.84 7.06 18.62
CA ASP A 290 -5.15 5.77 18.64
C ASP A 290 -4.55 5.53 17.25
N ILE A 291 -3.23 5.29 17.19
CA ILE A 291 -2.49 5.02 15.96
C ILE A 291 -1.71 3.73 16.13
N SER A 292 -1.93 2.77 15.22
CA SER A 292 -1.17 1.54 15.17
C SER A 292 0.16 1.75 14.45
N VAL A 293 1.23 1.18 14.99
CA VAL A 293 2.52 1.00 14.32
C VAL A 293 2.68 -0.47 13.93
N PHE A 294 3.42 -0.73 12.85
CA PHE A 294 3.65 -2.09 12.36
C PHE A 294 5.13 -2.34 12.05
N PHE A 295 5.51 -3.60 12.04
CA PHE A 295 6.85 -4.03 11.66
C PHE A 295 7.01 -3.97 10.13
N PRO A 296 7.90 -3.13 9.60
CA PRO A 296 8.00 -2.88 8.15
C PRO A 296 8.95 -3.84 7.42
N GLY A 297 9.70 -4.66 8.15
CA GLY A 297 10.73 -5.54 7.59
C GLY A 297 11.81 -4.76 6.83
N THR A 298 11.92 -5.02 5.53
CA THR A 298 12.88 -4.35 4.62
C THR A 298 12.20 -3.41 3.61
N ALA A 299 10.92 -3.10 3.79
CA ALA A 299 10.19 -2.21 2.89
C ALA A 299 10.71 -0.77 2.98
N SER A 300 11.61 -0.38 2.08
CA SER A 300 12.14 0.98 1.99
C SER A 300 11.31 1.89 1.08
N ILE A 301 11.67 3.18 0.98
CA ILE A 301 11.05 4.09 0.01
C ILE A 301 11.30 3.62 -1.45
N GLU A 302 12.42 2.97 -1.74
CA GLU A 302 12.68 2.33 -3.04
C GLU A 302 11.72 1.18 -3.33
N TRP A 303 11.34 0.41 -2.30
CA TRP A 303 10.32 -0.63 -2.45
C TRP A 303 8.94 -0.02 -2.71
N VAL A 304 8.56 1.03 -1.96
CA VAL A 304 7.28 1.75 -2.12
C VAL A 304 7.14 2.33 -3.54
N LEU A 305 8.23 2.88 -4.07
CA LEU A 305 8.32 3.45 -5.42
C LEU A 305 8.74 2.41 -6.49
N GLY A 306 8.89 1.16 -6.09
CA GLY A 306 9.32 0.04 -6.92
C GLY A 306 8.15 -0.69 -7.58
N ARG A 307 8.48 -1.68 -8.41
CA ARG A 307 7.48 -2.47 -9.16
C ARG A 307 6.73 -3.52 -8.32
N LYS A 308 7.25 -3.83 -7.12
CA LYS A 308 6.69 -4.83 -6.20
C LYS A 308 5.57 -4.27 -5.33
N HIS A 309 5.51 -2.95 -5.19
CA HIS A 309 4.44 -2.26 -4.49
C HIS A 309 3.42 -1.66 -5.49
N GLY A 310 2.16 -2.09 -5.38
CA GLY A 310 1.09 -1.62 -6.27
C GLY A 310 0.67 -0.16 -6.03
N GLY A 311 1.12 0.48 -4.94
CA GLY A 311 0.75 1.85 -4.58
C GLY A 311 1.65 2.94 -5.17
N LYS A 312 2.71 2.61 -5.93
CA LYS A 312 3.65 3.58 -6.50
C LYS A 312 2.94 4.78 -7.16
N ARG A 313 1.92 4.52 -7.97
CA ARG A 313 1.22 5.57 -8.75
C ARG A 313 0.38 6.49 -7.89
N ALA A 314 -0.38 5.90 -6.98
CA ALA A 314 -1.15 6.63 -5.98
C ALA A 314 -0.23 7.55 -5.17
N PHE A 315 0.90 6.99 -4.71
CA PHE A 315 1.92 7.75 -4.00
C PHE A 315 2.51 8.89 -4.86
N THR A 316 2.88 8.63 -6.12
CA THR A 316 3.41 9.69 -7.02
C THR A 316 2.38 10.78 -7.30
N LYS A 317 1.08 10.47 -7.26
CA LYS A 317 0.00 11.45 -7.41
C LYS A 317 -0.22 12.31 -6.16
N GLY A 318 0.28 11.88 -5.00
CA GLY A 318 0.13 12.59 -3.73
C GLY A 318 -0.73 11.86 -2.70
N ASP A 319 -1.27 10.67 -3.00
CA ASP A 319 -2.04 9.90 -2.02
C ASP A 319 -1.14 9.45 -0.86
N ARG A 320 -1.63 9.58 0.38
CA ARG A 320 -0.91 9.14 1.58
C ARG A 320 -1.02 7.64 1.79
N CYS A 321 -0.05 7.03 2.49
CA CYS A 321 -0.08 5.60 2.78
C CYS A 321 -1.37 5.17 3.51
N ILE A 322 -1.86 6.00 4.43
CA ILE A 322 -3.07 5.72 5.20
C ILE A 322 -4.35 5.68 4.36
N GLU A 323 -4.38 6.33 3.20
CA GLU A 323 -5.56 6.30 2.32
C GLU A 323 -5.79 4.92 1.69
N CYS A 324 -4.75 4.10 1.62
CA CYS A 324 -4.82 2.73 1.12
C CYS A 324 -4.72 1.67 2.23
N HIS A 325 -4.02 1.97 3.33
CA HIS A 325 -3.59 0.97 4.32
C HIS A 325 -4.10 1.19 5.74
N SER A 326 -4.98 2.17 6.01
CA SER A 326 -5.47 2.47 7.37
C SER A 326 -6.04 1.24 8.10
N GLU A 327 -6.78 0.39 7.39
CA GLU A 327 -7.46 -0.79 7.95
C GLU A 327 -6.61 -2.08 7.88
N GLU A 328 -5.40 -2.02 7.33
CA GLU A 328 -4.56 -3.20 7.06
C GLU A 328 -3.26 -3.21 7.89
N ILE A 329 -3.04 -2.21 8.76
CA ILE A 329 -1.76 -2.01 9.48
C ILE A 329 -1.33 -3.27 10.26
N ALA A 330 -2.23 -3.83 11.06
CA ALA A 330 -1.94 -5.01 11.87
C ALA A 330 -1.66 -6.24 11.00
N ASP A 331 -2.47 -6.45 9.98
CA ASP A 331 -2.34 -7.58 9.04
C ASP A 331 -1.02 -7.51 8.26
N ILE A 332 -0.62 -6.32 7.80
CA ILE A 332 0.65 -6.08 7.12
C ILE A 332 1.81 -6.47 8.04
N GLY A 333 1.82 -5.94 9.26
CA GLY A 333 2.85 -6.27 10.24
C GLY A 333 2.92 -7.77 10.52
N GLN A 334 1.76 -8.42 10.66
CA GLN A 334 1.66 -9.85 10.96
C GLN A 334 2.18 -10.73 9.81
N LEU A 335 1.83 -10.41 8.56
CA LEU A 335 2.31 -11.14 7.37
C LEU A 335 3.83 -11.04 7.20
N ILE A 336 4.43 -9.91 7.58
CA ILE A 336 5.88 -9.71 7.47
C ILE A 336 6.59 -10.50 8.57
N VAL A 337 6.15 -10.41 9.83
CA VAL A 337 6.80 -11.17 10.93
C VAL A 337 6.59 -12.68 10.82
N SER A 338 5.51 -13.15 10.19
CA SER A 338 5.29 -14.58 9.93
C SER A 338 6.12 -15.12 8.76
N GLY A 339 6.67 -14.24 7.91
CA GLY A 339 7.36 -14.62 6.67
C GLY A 339 6.42 -15.06 5.54
N GLU A 340 5.10 -14.87 5.69
CA GLU A 340 4.09 -15.27 4.71
C GLU A 340 3.82 -14.18 3.66
N SER A 341 4.40 -12.99 3.83
CA SER A 341 4.24 -11.88 2.89
C SER A 341 4.85 -12.18 1.52
N GLU A 342 4.00 -12.30 0.50
CA GLU A 342 4.42 -12.49 -0.90
C GLU A 342 5.06 -11.22 -1.53
N LYS A 343 4.86 -10.05 -0.92
CA LYS A 343 5.30 -8.75 -1.48
C LYS A 343 6.62 -8.28 -0.90
N GLU A 344 6.87 -8.65 0.35
CA GLU A 344 8.08 -8.30 1.08
C GLU A 344 8.43 -9.44 2.02
N LEU A 345 9.58 -10.07 1.75
CA LEU A 345 10.07 -11.16 2.58
C LEU A 345 11.11 -10.58 3.54
N GLU A 346 10.83 -10.69 4.84
CA GLU A 346 11.83 -10.44 5.87
C GLU A 346 12.84 -11.60 5.88
N PRO A 347 14.12 -11.37 5.50
CA PRO A 347 15.11 -12.45 5.49
C PRO A 347 15.46 -12.95 6.90
N ASN A 348 15.34 -12.08 7.91
CA ASN A 348 15.76 -12.35 9.28
C ASN A 348 14.54 -12.40 10.21
N ILE A 349 13.75 -13.45 10.08
CA ILE A 349 12.54 -13.65 10.90
C ILE A 349 12.91 -13.80 12.38
N ILE A 350 12.19 -13.08 13.24
CA ILE A 350 12.29 -13.18 14.70
C ILE A 350 11.04 -13.92 15.20
N PRO A 351 11.16 -15.18 15.65
CA PRO A 351 10.02 -15.95 16.13
C PRO A 351 9.27 -15.21 17.25
N ASN A 352 7.94 -15.22 17.19
CA ASN A 352 7.03 -14.58 18.16
C ASN A 352 7.13 -13.04 18.24
N LYS A 353 7.88 -12.37 17.36
CA LYS A 353 7.84 -10.91 17.29
C LYS A 353 6.43 -10.45 16.91
N ARG A 354 5.87 -9.52 17.70
CA ARG A 354 4.56 -8.93 17.38
C ARG A 354 4.60 -8.15 16.07
N GLY A 355 3.60 -8.32 15.22
CA GLY A 355 3.48 -7.62 13.94
C GLY A 355 3.14 -6.13 14.07
N SER A 356 2.34 -5.76 15.08
CA SER A 356 1.89 -4.39 15.31
C SER A 356 1.75 -4.05 16.78
N ILE A 357 1.61 -2.75 17.05
CA ILE A 357 1.37 -2.17 18.37
C ILE A 357 0.34 -1.06 18.23
N ASP A 358 -0.75 -1.13 18.98
CA ASP A 358 -1.70 -0.04 19.09
C ASP A 358 -1.19 0.98 20.11
N VAL A 359 -1.06 2.25 19.70
CA VAL A 359 -0.48 3.32 20.51
C VAL A 359 -1.50 4.42 20.68
N SER A 360 -1.85 4.73 21.92
CA SER A 360 -2.67 5.90 22.25
C SER A 360 -1.78 7.12 22.36
N ILE A 361 -2.12 8.17 21.63
CA ILE A 361 -1.38 9.43 21.58
C ILE A 361 -2.31 10.53 22.07
N ALA A 362 -1.93 11.16 23.18
CA ALA A 362 -2.56 12.39 23.64
C ALA A 362 -1.67 13.59 23.34
N ALA A 363 -2.25 14.66 22.81
CA ALA A 363 -1.54 15.86 22.42
C ALA A 363 -2.19 17.13 22.98
N THR A 364 -1.38 18.02 23.52
CA THR A 364 -1.79 19.33 24.04
C THR A 364 -0.63 20.30 23.99
N HIS A 365 -0.88 21.61 24.10
CA HIS A 365 0.18 22.61 24.16
C HIS A 365 -0.18 23.75 25.12
N ASP A 366 0.86 24.46 25.58
CA ASP A 366 0.75 25.79 26.16
C ASP A 366 1.26 26.83 25.14
N ASP A 367 1.53 28.07 25.56
CA ASP A 367 2.03 29.12 24.67
C ASP A 367 3.50 28.91 24.25
N GLU A 368 4.24 28.03 24.92
CA GLU A 368 5.68 27.81 24.73
C GLU A 368 6.03 26.39 24.27
N ASN A 369 5.22 25.38 24.60
CA ASN A 369 5.57 23.97 24.55
C ASN A 369 4.44 23.10 23.99
N LEU A 370 4.84 22.14 23.15
CA LEU A 370 4.07 20.97 22.79
C LEU A 370 4.29 19.86 23.83
N PHE A 371 3.21 19.20 24.21
CA PHE A 371 3.21 18.02 25.05
C PHE A 371 2.59 16.84 24.29
N LEU A 372 3.31 15.72 24.26
CA LEU A 372 2.85 14.46 23.68
C LEU A 372 2.93 13.37 24.73
N LYS A 373 1.89 12.53 24.83
CA LYS A 373 1.90 11.32 25.65
C LYS A 373 1.57 10.12 24.79
N PHE A 374 2.49 9.16 24.77
CA PHE A 374 2.36 7.90 24.07
C PHE A 374 2.14 6.79 25.09
N SER A 375 1.12 5.94 24.87
CA SER A 375 0.82 4.80 25.74
C SER A 375 0.54 3.54 24.93
N TRP A 376 1.18 2.42 25.29
CA TRP A 376 1.01 1.14 24.60
C TRP A 376 1.37 -0.05 25.51
N PRO A 377 0.82 -1.25 25.25
CA PRO A 377 1.17 -2.45 26.02
C PRO A 377 2.62 -2.88 25.79
N ASP A 378 3.29 -3.21 26.88
CA ASP A 378 4.58 -3.90 26.90
C ASP A 378 4.41 -5.33 26.36
N GLY A 379 5.45 -5.84 25.69
CA GLY A 379 5.46 -7.17 25.10
C GLY A 379 6.36 -8.15 25.84
N ASP A 380 6.14 -9.44 25.59
CA ASP A 380 7.07 -10.49 25.95
C ASP A 380 8.32 -10.44 25.05
N HIS A 381 9.45 -10.90 25.57
CA HIS A 381 10.70 -10.91 24.82
C HIS A 381 10.72 -12.02 23.75
N ALA A 382 10.91 -11.62 22.49
CA ALA A 382 11.11 -12.45 21.33
C ALA A 382 12.60 -12.42 20.94
N PRO A 383 13.40 -13.43 21.34
CA PRO A 383 14.85 -13.40 21.14
C PRO A 383 15.21 -13.45 19.65
N ALA A 384 16.03 -12.49 19.20
CA ALA A 384 16.54 -12.45 17.84
C ALA A 384 17.56 -13.58 17.61
N PRO A 385 17.31 -14.54 16.70
CA PRO A 385 18.15 -15.74 16.57
C PRO A 385 19.54 -15.46 16.01
N PHE A 386 19.74 -14.30 15.39
CA PHE A 386 20.99 -13.85 14.78
C PHE A 386 21.80 -12.90 15.68
N VAL A 387 21.41 -12.73 16.95
CA VAL A 387 22.11 -11.89 17.92
C VAL A 387 22.45 -12.73 19.16
N ASP A 388 23.71 -12.67 19.58
CA ASP A 388 24.11 -13.33 20.82
C ASP A 388 23.36 -12.74 22.03
N GLY A 389 22.82 -13.61 22.88
CA GLY A 389 21.91 -13.20 23.96
C GLY A 389 20.51 -12.73 23.53
N GLY A 390 20.18 -12.75 22.24
CA GLY A 390 18.84 -12.50 21.70
C GLY A 390 18.35 -11.04 21.73
N LYS A 391 19.15 -10.10 22.24
CA LYS A 391 18.80 -8.67 22.39
C LYS A 391 19.70 -7.79 21.52
N MET A 392 19.12 -7.02 20.61
CA MET A 392 19.89 -6.13 19.71
C MET A 392 20.43 -4.89 20.44
N ASP A 393 19.65 -4.35 21.38
CA ASP A 393 20.00 -3.21 22.22
C ASP A 393 19.73 -3.58 23.70
N PRO A 394 20.65 -4.31 24.35
CA PRO A 394 20.45 -4.82 25.71
C PRO A 394 20.18 -3.73 26.76
N ASP A 395 20.67 -2.52 26.52
CA ASP A 395 20.51 -1.39 27.44
C ASP A 395 19.10 -0.78 27.38
N ASN A 396 18.41 -0.89 26.24
CA ASN A 396 17.13 -0.23 26.02
C ASN A 396 16.04 -1.24 25.70
N LYS A 397 15.24 -1.61 26.71
CA LYS A 397 14.01 -2.39 26.48
C LYS A 397 13.09 -1.75 25.43
N MET A 398 13.01 -0.42 25.44
CA MET A 398 12.36 0.32 24.37
C MET A 398 13.07 1.63 24.02
N LYS A 399 12.87 2.08 22.78
CA LYS A 399 13.12 3.46 22.36
C LYS A 399 11.89 3.97 21.62
N LEU A 400 11.51 5.21 21.88
CA LEU A 400 10.46 5.92 21.14
C LEU A 400 11.12 7.04 20.36
N ALA A 401 10.87 7.11 19.06
CA ALA A 401 11.29 8.24 18.24
C ALA A 401 10.10 8.81 17.46
N PHE A 402 10.03 10.13 17.30
CA PHE A 402 9.10 10.76 16.37
C PHE A 402 9.82 11.79 15.52
N MET A 403 9.27 12.04 14.33
CA MET A 403 9.77 13.02 13.39
C MET A 403 8.71 14.06 13.07
N ILE A 404 9.17 15.30 12.83
CA ILE A 404 8.33 16.43 12.42
C ILE A 404 8.96 17.07 11.19
N ALA A 405 8.14 17.37 10.18
CA ALA A 405 8.58 18.05 8.96
C ALA A 405 7.51 19.00 8.42
N THR A 406 7.90 19.96 7.59
CA THR A 406 6.96 20.75 6.77
C THR A 406 6.60 19.99 5.50
N ASP A 407 5.68 20.52 4.69
CA ASP A 407 5.36 19.97 3.37
C ASP A 407 6.43 20.30 2.31
N ASP A 408 7.44 21.12 2.65
CA ASP A 408 8.55 21.44 1.75
C ASP A 408 9.56 20.30 1.61
N VAL A 409 9.49 19.30 2.51
CA VAL A 409 10.29 18.09 2.44
C VAL A 409 9.62 17.08 1.52
N GLU A 410 10.33 16.66 0.48
CA GLU A 410 9.87 15.68 -0.51
C GLU A 410 9.41 14.41 0.20
N TYR A 411 8.20 13.97 -0.17
CA TYR A 411 7.50 12.82 0.39
C TYR A 411 7.00 12.97 1.83
N ALA A 412 7.38 13.99 2.59
CA ALA A 412 6.97 14.12 3.99
C ALA A 412 5.44 14.12 4.15
N ASP A 413 4.75 14.79 3.22
CA ASP A 413 3.31 14.93 3.11
C ASP A 413 2.55 13.60 3.06
N ARG A 414 3.17 12.56 2.51
CA ARG A 414 2.53 11.26 2.20
C ARG A 414 3.20 10.03 2.79
N ALA A 415 4.53 10.06 2.95
CA ALA A 415 5.34 8.99 3.52
C ALA A 415 5.66 9.19 5.01
N GLY A 416 5.61 10.43 5.51
CA GLY A 416 6.12 10.76 6.85
C GLY A 416 7.55 10.26 7.04
N CYS A 417 7.81 9.56 8.16
CA CYS A 417 9.12 8.97 8.48
C CYS A 417 9.69 8.04 7.40
N TRP A 418 8.85 7.46 6.54
CA TRP A 418 9.28 6.51 5.51
C TRP A 418 10.11 7.16 4.41
N GLY A 419 9.94 8.46 4.18
CA GLY A 419 10.77 9.22 3.24
C GLY A 419 12.25 9.22 3.59
N THR A 420 12.59 8.80 4.82
CA THR A 420 13.97 8.68 5.33
C THR A 420 14.49 7.25 5.38
N CYS A 421 13.67 6.26 5.03
CA CYS A 421 14.00 4.84 5.11
C CYS A 421 14.43 4.32 3.74
N HIS A 422 15.73 4.08 3.57
CA HIS A 422 16.32 3.70 2.29
C HIS A 422 16.86 2.27 2.30
N ALA A 423 16.83 1.62 1.14
CA ALA A 423 17.27 0.25 0.93
C ALA A 423 18.76 0.03 1.24
N ASP A 424 19.55 1.10 1.19
CA ASP A 424 20.99 1.14 1.47
C ASP A 424 21.33 1.66 2.87
N ALA A 425 20.33 1.88 3.74
CA ALA A 425 20.59 2.18 5.14
C ALA A 425 21.21 0.98 5.86
N ASN A 426 21.95 1.23 6.94
CA ASN A 426 22.55 0.17 7.76
C ASN A 426 21.50 -0.89 8.15
N SER A 427 21.89 -2.16 8.11
CA SER A 427 21.07 -3.37 8.28
C SER A 427 20.05 -3.68 7.18
N MET A 428 19.88 -2.81 6.18
CA MET A 428 19.01 -3.06 5.02
C MET A 428 19.72 -3.87 3.92
N PRO A 429 18.99 -4.53 3.00
CA PRO A 429 19.58 -5.48 2.05
C PRO A 429 20.64 -4.92 1.10
N PHE A 430 20.68 -3.60 0.89
CA PHE A 430 21.63 -2.94 -0.02
C PHE A 430 22.62 -2.03 0.73
N ALA A 431 22.77 -2.23 2.05
CA ALA A 431 23.75 -1.51 2.85
C ALA A 431 25.16 -1.71 2.26
N PRO A 432 25.92 -0.64 1.99
CA PRO A 432 27.29 -0.77 1.50
C PRO A 432 28.22 -1.29 2.61
N GLU A 433 29.24 -2.04 2.21
CA GLU A 433 30.28 -2.51 3.13
C GLU A 433 31.03 -1.35 3.78
N GLN A 434 31.42 -1.52 5.04
CA GLN A 434 32.05 -0.45 5.83
C GLN A 434 33.34 0.09 5.19
N ASP A 435 34.15 -0.78 4.58
CA ASP A 435 35.38 -0.38 3.87
C ASP A 435 35.07 0.46 2.62
N THR A 436 33.94 0.20 1.96
CA THR A 436 33.48 1.01 0.81
C THR A 436 33.06 2.40 1.27
N LEU A 437 32.36 2.50 2.41
CA LEU A 437 31.92 3.76 2.98
C LEU A 437 33.11 4.61 3.42
N THR A 438 34.00 4.03 4.23
CA THR A 438 35.16 4.73 4.80
C THR A 438 36.24 5.07 3.76
N GLY A 439 36.37 4.27 2.70
CA GLY A 439 37.25 4.57 1.56
C GLY A 439 36.70 5.61 0.58
N SER A 440 35.44 6.04 0.72
CA SER A 440 34.84 7.02 -0.17
C SER A 440 35.24 8.46 0.17
N GLU A 441 35.30 9.33 -0.83
CA GLU A 441 35.49 10.78 -0.61
C GLU A 441 34.38 11.40 0.24
N LEU A 442 33.20 10.75 0.31
CA LEU A 442 32.09 11.20 1.14
C LEU A 442 32.35 11.03 2.64
N ALA A 443 33.30 10.19 3.06
CA ALA A 443 33.69 10.03 4.47
C ALA A 443 34.24 11.34 5.08
N LYS A 444 34.66 12.30 4.25
CA LYS A 444 35.06 13.65 4.69
C LYS A 444 33.87 14.56 5.03
N ARG A 445 32.66 14.21 4.55
CA ARG A 445 31.42 15.02 4.65
C ARG A 445 30.32 14.33 5.46
N LEU A 446 30.31 13.01 5.50
CA LEU A 446 29.33 12.18 6.20
C LEU A 446 30.00 11.32 7.28
N ASP A 447 29.26 11.04 8.35
CA ASP A 447 29.68 10.11 9.40
C ASP A 447 29.16 8.71 9.07
N PHE A 448 30.10 7.82 8.75
CA PHE A 448 29.81 6.41 8.43
C PHE A 448 30.14 5.45 9.56
N ASN A 449 30.41 5.91 10.79
CA ASN A 449 30.74 5.01 11.91
C ASN A 449 29.65 3.95 12.19
N ASN A 450 28.40 4.26 11.86
CA ASN A 450 27.26 3.36 11.99
C ASN A 450 26.66 2.95 10.63
N GLY A 451 27.49 2.97 9.57
CA GLY A 451 27.08 2.80 8.19
C GLY A 451 26.25 3.99 7.67
N VAL A 452 25.54 3.78 6.57
CA VAL A 452 24.58 4.76 6.04
C VAL A 452 23.40 4.86 6.99
N THR A 453 23.17 6.05 7.55
CA THR A 453 21.98 6.30 8.37
C THR A 453 20.82 6.81 7.51
N LYS A 454 19.82 7.43 8.13
CA LYS A 454 18.67 8.01 7.41
C LYS A 454 19.09 9.27 6.64
N TYR A 455 18.53 9.48 5.46
CA TYR A 455 18.74 10.68 4.65
C TYR A 455 17.46 11.02 3.86
N LEU A 456 17.42 12.21 3.25
CA LEU A 456 16.30 12.70 2.44
C LEU A 456 16.64 12.69 0.95
N LYS A 457 15.62 12.56 0.09
CA LYS A 457 15.77 12.53 -1.37
C LYS A 457 16.45 13.78 -1.91
N GLU A 458 16.18 14.92 -1.31
CA GLU A 458 16.64 16.25 -1.69
C GLU A 458 18.15 16.33 -1.62
N SER A 459 18.75 15.67 -0.62
CA SER A 459 20.21 15.59 -0.44
C SER A 459 20.90 14.74 -1.50
N ARG A 460 20.15 13.99 -2.31
CA ARG A 460 20.69 13.08 -3.34
C ARG A 460 20.36 13.56 -4.74
N SER A 461 21.35 13.57 -5.63
CA SER A 461 21.12 13.86 -7.05
C SER A 461 20.23 12.81 -7.73
N LYS A 462 20.30 11.55 -7.28
CA LYS A 462 19.50 10.44 -7.81
C LYS A 462 19.28 9.36 -6.75
N LEU A 463 18.15 8.66 -6.83
CA LEU A 463 17.93 7.37 -6.16
C LEU A 463 17.76 6.28 -7.22
N GLU A 464 18.42 5.14 -7.03
CA GLU A 464 18.20 3.92 -7.82
C GLU A 464 17.00 3.18 -7.25
N LEU A 465 15.88 3.24 -7.97
CA LEU A 465 14.60 2.63 -7.58
C LEU A 465 14.33 1.29 -8.29
N LYS A 466 15.08 0.98 -9.34
CA LYS A 466 14.75 -0.08 -10.29
C LYS A 466 15.65 -1.31 -10.12
N GLY A 467 16.88 -1.13 -9.64
CA GLY A 467 17.82 -2.24 -9.38
C GLY A 467 18.23 -2.99 -10.65
N ARG A 468 18.12 -2.34 -11.81
CA ARG A 468 18.33 -2.97 -13.12
C ARG A 468 19.73 -3.55 -13.24
N ARG A 469 19.82 -4.75 -13.81
CA ARG A 469 21.09 -5.47 -14.01
C ARG A 469 21.87 -5.70 -12.69
N GLY A 470 21.14 -5.92 -11.59
CA GLY A 470 21.74 -6.20 -10.28
C GLY A 470 22.28 -4.95 -9.57
N LYS A 471 21.89 -3.74 -9.98
CA LYS A 471 22.28 -2.52 -9.28
C LYS A 471 21.68 -2.50 -7.87
N ALA A 472 22.48 -2.07 -6.90
CA ALA A 472 21.99 -1.81 -5.56
C ALA A 472 20.96 -0.67 -5.57
N LEU A 473 19.88 -0.84 -4.81
CA LEU A 473 18.88 0.21 -4.58
C LEU A 473 19.42 1.26 -3.61
N GLY A 474 18.90 2.48 -3.69
CA GLY A 474 19.29 3.59 -2.82
C GLY A 474 20.10 4.66 -3.56
N GLY A 475 20.83 5.48 -2.80
CA GLY A 475 21.56 6.63 -3.33
C GLY A 475 22.56 7.23 -2.35
N TRP A 476 23.12 6.44 -1.42
CA TRP A 476 24.11 6.90 -0.44
C TRP A 476 25.29 7.63 -1.08
N ASP A 477 25.73 7.18 -2.27
CA ASP A 477 26.89 7.71 -3.00
C ASP A 477 26.54 8.90 -3.92
N LYS A 478 25.27 9.33 -3.94
CA LYS A 478 24.75 10.41 -4.79
C LYS A 478 24.57 11.73 -4.07
N LEU A 479 25.33 11.96 -3.00
CA LEU A 479 25.28 13.20 -2.22
C LEU A 479 25.54 14.41 -3.12
N LYS A 480 24.69 15.44 -2.97
CA LYS A 480 24.83 16.73 -3.65
C LYS A 480 26.00 17.57 -3.13
N SER A 481 26.24 18.71 -3.77
CA SER A 481 27.27 19.67 -3.34
C SER A 481 27.00 20.22 -1.93
N GLU A 482 28.00 20.77 -1.26
CA GLU A 482 27.83 21.29 0.12
C GLU A 482 26.96 22.55 0.12
N GLU A 483 27.06 23.32 -0.96
CA GLU A 483 26.25 24.50 -1.25
C GLU A 483 24.77 24.14 -1.31
N GLU A 484 24.40 23.13 -2.11
CA GLU A 484 23.01 22.65 -2.20
C GLU A 484 22.48 22.12 -0.86
N ILE A 485 23.30 21.36 -0.11
CA ILE A 485 22.89 20.88 1.22
C ILE A 485 22.65 22.05 2.18
N THR A 486 23.47 23.09 2.10
CA THR A 486 23.32 24.31 2.90
C THR A 486 22.05 25.08 2.51
N GLU A 487 21.74 25.18 1.23
CA GLU A 487 20.50 25.78 0.73
C GLU A 487 19.27 25.05 1.27
N TYR A 488 19.24 23.72 1.21
CA TYR A 488 18.16 22.92 1.78
C TYR A 488 18.03 23.08 3.30
N GLN A 489 19.15 23.18 4.01
CA GLN A 489 19.15 23.46 5.44
C GLN A 489 18.52 24.84 5.75
N GLN A 490 18.86 25.87 4.97
CA GLN A 490 18.35 27.23 5.12
C GLN A 490 16.87 27.34 4.74
N ALA A 491 16.43 26.58 3.73
CA ALA A 491 15.04 26.45 3.32
C ALA A 491 14.18 25.58 4.24
N GLN A 492 14.74 25.10 5.36
CA GLN A 492 14.07 24.20 6.31
C GLN A 492 13.60 22.86 5.71
N GLN A 493 14.25 22.39 4.65
CA GLN A 493 13.96 21.11 4.01
C GLN A 493 14.71 19.98 4.73
N PHE A 494 14.38 19.76 5.99
CA PHE A 494 14.89 18.68 6.83
C PHE A 494 13.77 18.10 7.70
N MET A 495 13.97 16.89 8.21
CA MET A 495 13.07 16.32 9.23
C MET A 495 13.71 16.43 10.60
N ASP A 496 13.02 17.09 11.52
CA ASP A 496 13.34 17.09 12.96
C ASP A 496 13.06 15.70 13.54
N ILE A 497 13.92 15.20 14.41
CA ILE A 497 13.75 13.93 15.10
C ILE A 497 14.01 14.09 16.60
N VAL A 498 13.12 13.53 17.41
CA VAL A 498 13.29 13.38 18.87
C VAL A 498 13.23 11.90 19.22
N ARG A 499 14.15 11.43 20.08
CA ARG A 499 14.20 10.04 20.53
C ARG A 499 14.40 9.92 22.04
N TYR A 500 13.59 9.09 22.67
CA TYR A 500 13.74 8.67 24.07
C TYR A 500 14.32 7.26 24.15
N LYS A 501 15.23 7.05 25.12
CA LYS A 501 15.88 5.76 25.41
C LYS A 501 15.52 5.27 26.81
N SER A 502 14.93 4.08 26.95
CA SER A 502 14.47 3.59 28.25
C SER A 502 15.60 3.30 29.25
N GLY A 503 16.77 2.87 28.75
CA GLY A 503 17.91 2.47 29.58
C GLY A 503 18.54 3.65 30.30
N SER A 504 19.02 4.61 29.51
CA SER A 504 19.63 5.83 30.04
C SER A 504 18.62 6.83 30.59
N LYS A 505 17.34 6.69 30.23
CA LYS A 505 16.24 7.64 30.52
C LYS A 505 16.55 9.04 29.98
N GLN A 506 17.29 9.10 28.89
CA GLN A 506 17.64 10.33 28.21
C GLN A 506 16.80 10.51 26.95
N VAL A 507 16.57 11.77 26.62
CA VAL A 507 16.02 12.19 25.35
C VAL A 507 17.12 12.89 24.58
N GLU A 508 17.19 12.59 23.29
CA GLU A 508 18.10 13.18 22.32
C GLU A 508 17.26 13.72 21.16
N ASP A 509 17.78 14.75 20.50
CA ASP A 509 17.13 15.44 19.41
C ASP A 509 18.11 15.80 18.30
N GLY A 510 17.58 16.04 17.11
CA GLY A 510 18.38 16.45 15.98
C GLY A 510 17.58 16.41 14.69
N GLN A 511 18.26 16.08 13.59
CA GLN A 511 17.67 16.20 12.25
C GLN A 511 18.14 15.15 11.26
N ILE A 512 17.40 15.07 10.16
CA ILE A 512 17.70 14.25 8.99
C ILE A 512 17.65 15.13 7.74
N LEU A 513 18.79 15.18 7.03
CA LEU A 513 18.91 15.74 5.68
C LEU A 513 19.86 14.88 4.84
N ALA A 514 21.17 15.12 4.92
CA ALA A 514 22.17 14.32 4.23
C ALA A 514 22.49 12.99 4.96
N GLN A 515 22.29 12.99 6.28
CA GLN A 515 22.46 11.90 7.23
C GLN A 515 21.65 12.24 8.50
N ARG A 516 21.44 11.26 9.38
CA ARG A 516 20.84 11.49 10.71
C ARG A 516 21.89 12.04 11.67
N LYS A 517 21.68 13.24 12.18
CA LYS A 517 22.50 13.86 13.23
C LYS A 517 21.65 14.02 14.49
N MET A 518 22.03 13.33 15.57
CA MET A 518 21.31 13.36 16.88
C MET A 518 21.92 14.34 17.88
N HIS A 519 22.74 15.28 17.40
CA HIS A 519 23.37 16.30 18.21
C HIS A 519 22.99 17.66 17.61
N GLY A 520 22.10 18.42 18.26
CA GLY A 520 21.81 19.78 17.81
C GLY A 520 20.40 20.34 17.99
N GLY A 521 19.44 19.64 18.60
CA GLY A 521 18.08 20.17 18.74
C GLY A 521 17.84 21.02 19.99
N GLN A 522 16.62 21.55 20.14
CA GLN A 522 16.17 22.52 21.17
C GLN A 522 16.18 22.02 22.61
N GLY A 523 16.47 20.74 22.83
CA GLY A 523 16.27 20.03 24.07
C GLY A 523 14.80 19.68 24.24
N ALA A 524 14.47 18.40 24.11
CA ALA A 524 13.22 17.86 24.64
C ALA A 524 13.42 17.41 26.09
N GLN A 525 12.32 17.25 26.82
CA GLN A 525 12.28 16.56 28.11
C GLN A 525 11.34 15.38 27.97
N ALA A 526 11.70 14.24 28.55
CA ALA A 526 10.86 13.06 28.52
C ALA A 526 10.78 12.44 29.91
N VAL A 527 9.60 11.96 30.25
CA VAL A 527 9.36 11.14 31.44
C VAL A 527 8.64 9.88 30.99
N ALA A 528 9.20 8.72 31.34
CA ALA A 528 8.58 7.44 31.02
C ALA A 528 8.37 6.59 32.27
N ASN A 529 7.30 5.82 32.25
CA ASN A 529 7.03 4.79 33.24
C ASN A 529 6.45 3.54 32.57
N LEU A 530 6.67 2.40 33.20
CA LEU A 530 6.00 1.14 32.90
C LEU A 530 5.13 0.79 34.11
N SER A 531 3.81 0.78 33.92
CA SER A 531 2.85 0.46 34.99
C SER A 531 1.81 -0.50 34.44
N ASN A 532 1.51 -1.56 35.18
CA ASN A 532 0.52 -2.58 34.81
C ASN A 532 0.70 -3.10 33.37
N GLY A 533 1.95 -3.35 32.94
CA GLY A 533 2.25 -3.83 31.59
C GLY A 533 2.01 -2.81 30.47
N THR A 534 1.86 -1.52 30.79
CA THR A 534 1.69 -0.44 29.81
C THR A 534 2.82 0.57 29.95
N TRP A 535 3.53 0.82 28.85
CA TRP A 535 4.46 1.94 28.75
C TRP A 535 3.68 3.24 28.62
N THR A 536 4.11 4.27 29.32
CA THR A 536 3.66 5.65 29.13
C THR A 536 4.88 6.54 29.02
N VAL A 537 5.00 7.27 27.91
CA VAL A 537 6.09 8.23 27.65
C VAL A 537 5.48 9.60 27.42
N GLU A 538 5.73 10.54 28.32
CA GLU A 538 5.37 11.94 28.21
C GLU A 538 6.58 12.72 27.69
N ILE A 539 6.39 13.56 26.67
CA ILE A 539 7.43 14.37 26.06
C ILE A 539 6.98 15.82 26.07
N LYS A 540 7.86 16.71 26.54
CA LYS A 540 7.76 18.17 26.42
C LYS A 540 8.79 18.66 25.42
N ARG A 541 8.35 19.42 24.42
CA ARG A 541 9.16 19.99 23.36
C ARG A 541 8.75 21.45 23.17
N LYS A 542 9.70 22.38 23.07
CA LYS A 542 9.36 23.79 22.77
C LYS A 542 8.68 23.92 21.40
N LEU A 543 7.76 24.87 21.25
CA LEU A 543 7.10 25.15 19.97
C LEU A 543 8.05 25.84 19.01
N LYS A 544 8.77 26.86 19.50
CA LYS A 544 9.73 27.64 18.71
C LYS A 544 11.17 27.25 19.05
N SER A 545 11.97 26.98 18.03
CA SER A 545 13.42 26.77 18.16
C SER A 545 14.20 27.81 17.37
N ALA A 546 15.33 28.24 17.94
CA ALA A 546 16.35 29.02 17.23
C ALA A 546 17.55 28.17 16.80
N LYS A 547 17.53 26.85 17.05
CA LYS A 547 18.61 25.95 16.68
C LYS A 547 18.39 25.39 15.27
N ALA A 548 19.48 25.27 14.52
CA ALA A 548 19.46 24.71 13.19
C ALA A 548 19.11 23.22 13.24
N GLY A 549 18.14 22.80 12.42
CA GLY A 549 17.66 21.42 12.36
C GLY A 549 16.39 21.14 13.17
N ASP A 550 15.80 22.14 13.82
CA ASP A 550 14.52 22.01 14.50
C ASP A 550 13.38 22.65 13.69
N VAL A 551 12.23 21.97 13.64
CA VAL A 551 11.02 22.52 13.03
C VAL A 551 10.25 23.36 14.05
N SER A 552 10.10 24.65 13.81
CA SER A 552 9.22 25.49 14.65
C SER A 552 7.75 25.23 14.33
N ILE A 553 6.97 24.96 15.38
CA ILE A 553 5.53 24.66 15.31
C ILE A 553 4.75 25.94 15.64
N GLU A 554 3.90 26.35 14.71
CA GLU A 554 3.12 27.57 14.78
C GLU A 554 1.63 27.26 14.65
N ALA A 555 0.80 28.06 15.32
CA ALA A 555 -0.65 27.96 15.17
C ALA A 555 -1.07 28.25 13.72
N GLY A 556 -2.08 27.52 13.24
CA GLY A 556 -2.60 27.65 11.87
C GLY A 556 -1.77 26.94 10.79
N LYS A 557 -0.65 26.31 11.14
CA LYS A 557 0.13 25.45 10.23
C LYS A 557 -0.10 23.97 10.54
N VAL A 558 0.08 23.14 9.51
CA VAL A 558 -0.01 21.69 9.60
C VAL A 558 1.37 21.11 9.30
N TYR A 559 1.78 20.12 10.10
CA TYR A 559 3.09 19.49 10.04
C TYR A 559 2.97 18.00 9.79
N ASN A 560 3.95 17.43 9.10
CA ASN A 560 4.06 16.00 8.90
C ASN A 560 4.62 15.34 10.15
N PHE A 561 3.94 14.31 10.64
CA PHE A 561 4.24 13.61 11.86
C PHE A 561 4.31 12.10 11.61
N GLY A 562 5.33 11.46 12.14
CA GLY A 562 5.39 10.01 12.22
C GLY A 562 6.27 9.59 13.38
N PHE A 563 6.13 8.34 13.81
CA PHE A 563 6.87 7.83 14.95
C PHE A 563 7.21 6.35 14.80
N ALA A 564 8.15 5.92 15.61
CA ALA A 564 8.68 4.58 15.63
C ALA A 564 8.91 4.13 17.06
N ILE A 565 8.64 2.85 17.31
CA ILE A 565 8.91 2.19 18.59
C ILE A 565 9.88 1.06 18.31
N HIS A 566 11.11 1.22 18.78
CA HIS A 566 12.03 0.11 18.97
C HIS A 566 11.58 -0.62 20.22
N ASP A 567 10.71 -1.61 20.05
CA ASP A 567 10.21 -2.43 21.14
C ASP A 567 11.09 -3.66 21.36
N ASP A 568 11.05 -4.23 22.56
CA ASP A 568 11.68 -5.50 22.90
C ASP A 568 13.19 -5.56 22.54
N TYR A 569 13.94 -4.57 23.02
CA TYR A 569 15.39 -4.47 22.79
C TYR A 569 15.79 -4.48 21.31
N SER A 570 14.86 -4.12 20.41
CA SER A 570 15.17 -4.03 18.98
C SER A 570 16.03 -2.81 18.66
N ASP A 571 16.81 -2.92 17.59
CA ASP A 571 17.56 -1.80 17.05
C ASP A 571 17.49 -1.75 15.51
N ALA A 572 18.06 -0.68 14.94
CA ALA A 572 18.16 -0.48 13.50
C ALA A 572 16.79 -0.58 12.82
N ARG A 573 16.64 -1.42 11.78
CA ARG A 573 15.38 -1.59 11.04
C ARG A 573 14.32 -2.43 11.75
N TYR A 574 14.63 -3.06 12.88
CA TYR A 574 13.72 -4.03 13.51
C TYR A 574 12.62 -3.44 14.41
N HIS A 575 12.34 -2.14 14.23
CA HIS A 575 11.33 -1.39 14.97
C HIS A 575 9.96 -1.48 14.32
N HIS A 576 8.94 -1.08 15.07
CA HIS A 576 7.62 -0.77 14.54
C HIS A 576 7.56 0.70 14.15
N VAL A 577 6.87 1.02 13.06
CA VAL A 577 6.80 2.36 12.51
C VAL A 577 5.37 2.72 12.15
N SER A 578 5.03 4.00 12.29
CA SER A 578 3.76 4.56 11.85
C SER A 578 3.79 4.89 10.36
N PHE A 579 2.62 5.01 9.73
CA PHE A 579 2.52 5.79 8.50
C PHE A 579 2.69 7.30 8.78
N GLY A 580 2.60 8.14 7.73
CA GLY A 580 2.59 9.58 7.86
C GLY A 580 1.22 10.11 8.28
N TYR A 581 1.20 10.94 9.32
CA TYR A 581 0.04 11.62 9.88
C TYR A 581 0.28 13.14 9.91
N LYS A 582 -0.74 13.93 10.18
CA LYS A 582 -0.62 15.37 10.35
C LYS A 582 -0.72 15.76 11.82
N LEU A 583 0.13 16.71 12.22
CA LEU A 583 0.15 17.36 13.52
C LEU A 583 -0.18 18.84 13.35
N ALA A 584 -1.09 19.37 14.15
CA ALA A 584 -1.38 20.80 14.18
C ALA A 584 -1.79 21.25 15.58
N LEU A 585 -1.67 22.56 15.85
CA LEU A 585 -2.16 23.19 17.07
C LEU A 585 -3.61 23.66 16.85
N ASP A 586 -4.50 23.31 17.76
CA ASP A 586 -5.90 23.75 17.79
C ASP A 586 -6.65 23.54 16.45
N ASN A 587 -6.35 22.46 15.73
CA ASN A 587 -6.98 22.11 14.46
C ASN A 587 -7.51 20.68 14.48
N SER A 588 -8.83 20.52 14.52
CA SER A 588 -9.51 19.23 14.57
C SER A 588 -9.38 18.38 13.31
N ASP A 589 -8.96 18.97 12.19
CA ASP A 589 -8.80 18.25 10.92
C ASP A 589 -7.48 17.47 10.87
N ALA A 590 -6.52 17.79 11.75
CA ALA A 590 -5.27 17.03 11.88
C ALA A 590 -5.47 15.78 12.74
N GLU A 591 -4.87 14.64 12.34
CA GLU A 591 -5.01 13.39 13.09
C GLU A 591 -4.38 13.50 14.50
N ILE A 592 -3.29 14.26 14.64
CA ILE A 592 -2.75 14.70 15.94
C ILE A 592 -3.09 16.18 16.15
N ASN A 593 -4.18 16.47 16.85
CA ASN A 593 -4.56 17.82 17.23
C ASN A 593 -4.02 18.15 18.63
N ALA A 594 -2.98 18.96 18.76
CA ALA A 594 -2.59 19.45 20.07
C ALA A 594 -3.56 20.56 20.49
N THR A 595 -4.37 20.32 21.53
CA THR A 595 -5.31 21.32 22.07
C THR A 595 -4.64 22.20 23.11
N LYS A 596 -4.95 23.50 23.09
CA LYS A 596 -4.49 24.45 24.10
C LYS A 596 -5.06 24.14 25.49
N GLN A 597 -4.24 24.31 26.54
CA GLN A 597 -4.69 24.19 27.94
C GLN A 597 -4.15 25.28 28.87
#